data_AF-A0AAD8ZZP7-F1
#
_entry.id   AF-A0AAD8ZZP7-F1
#
_cell.length_a   1.000
_cell.length_b   1.000
_cell.length_c   1.000
_cell.angle_alpha   90.00
_cell.angle_beta   90.00
_cell.angle_gamma   90.00
#
_symmetry.space_group_name_H-M   'P 1'
#
loop_
_entity.id
_entity.type
_entity.pdbx_description
1 polymer ?
#
loop_
_entity_poly.entity_id
_entity_poly.type
_entity_poly.pdbx_seq_one_letter_code
_entity_poly.pdbx_strand_id
1 'polypeptide(L)'
;MVFEYGSPLPCLVGGGLKTLYYGKSTKAYLVLFVNDWSGDSFYLKEKFFSSLKDHDYEAEKHEIRFHNSDLVLHIADAIAGTGDPWLKMEDPRKLFHGRRQNNAHTYALYFDNSDLISISSDAVGGIEEAGKKNVSQLCSIRLRFREGNPAYRVLERKNRSRKAVGGLKPDEHGRKWMRTWRPVRPGDRNTWHAGAKEWIV
;
A
#
# COMPACT_ATOMS: atom_id res chain seq x y z
N MET A 1 -23.10 -1.09 17.15
CA MET A 1 -22.04 -0.10 17.44
C MET A 1 -21.49 0.31 16.09
N VAL A 2 -21.86 1.49 15.60
CA VAL A 2 -21.38 2.00 14.30
C VAL A 2 -20.00 2.55 14.59
N PHE A 3 -18.97 1.90 14.07
CA PHE A 3 -17.64 2.50 14.09
C PHE A 3 -17.67 3.70 13.16
N GLU A 4 -17.50 4.91 13.69
CA GLU A 4 -17.22 6.10 12.89
C GLU A 4 -15.84 5.89 12.25
N TYR A 5 -15.83 5.20 11.10
CA TYR A 5 -14.67 5.19 10.24
C TYR A 5 -14.54 6.60 9.69
N GLY A 6 -13.53 7.34 10.15
CA GLY A 6 -13.17 8.62 9.57
C GLY A 6 -13.06 8.49 8.05
N SER A 7 -13.49 9.51 7.30
CA SER A 7 -13.60 9.40 5.84
C SER A 7 -12.28 8.95 5.20
N PRO A 8 -12.32 8.16 4.11
CA PRO A 8 -11.12 7.83 3.34
C PRO A 8 -10.34 9.10 3.02
N LEU A 9 -9.03 9.04 3.24
CA LEU A 9 -8.10 10.09 2.83
C LEU A 9 -7.22 9.54 1.72
N PRO A 10 -7.56 9.80 0.45
CA PRO A 10 -6.75 9.32 -0.65
C PRO A 10 -5.33 9.85 -0.56
N CYS A 11 -4.35 9.04 -0.95
CA CYS A 11 -2.96 9.44 -0.96
C CYS A 11 -2.16 8.76 -2.07
N LEU A 12 -1.15 9.48 -2.55
CA LEU A 12 -0.11 8.94 -3.41
C LEU A 12 1.05 8.49 -2.54
N VAL A 13 1.51 7.26 -2.73
CA VAL A 13 2.65 6.69 -2.00
C VAL A 13 3.70 6.18 -2.98
N GLY A 14 4.96 6.50 -2.73
CA GLY A 14 6.05 5.92 -3.50
C GLY A 14 7.42 6.51 -3.19
N GLY A 15 8.47 5.74 -3.44
CA GLY A 15 9.84 6.19 -3.23
C GLY A 15 10.15 7.40 -4.12
N GLY A 16 9.80 7.33 -5.40
CA GLY A 16 10.03 8.42 -6.36
C GLY A 16 9.29 9.73 -6.05
N LEU A 17 8.35 9.73 -5.10
CA LEU A 17 7.50 10.88 -4.83
C LEU A 17 8.29 12.10 -4.34
N LYS A 18 9.34 11.91 -3.52
CA LYS A 18 10.19 13.04 -3.08
C LYS A 18 10.88 13.74 -4.25
N THR A 19 11.45 12.99 -5.18
CA THR A 19 12.13 13.58 -6.34
C THR A 19 11.14 14.22 -7.31
N LEU A 20 9.95 13.65 -7.45
CA LEU A 20 8.86 14.22 -8.23
C LEU A 20 8.35 15.53 -7.62
N TYR A 21 8.09 15.56 -6.31
CA TYR A 21 7.57 16.70 -5.56
C TYR A 21 8.46 17.95 -5.68
N TYR A 22 9.78 17.77 -5.61
CA TYR A 22 10.74 18.87 -5.75
C TYR A 22 11.17 19.15 -7.21
N GLY A 23 10.48 18.59 -8.20
CA GLY A 23 10.77 18.82 -9.63
C GLY A 23 12.12 18.27 -10.10
N LYS A 24 12.72 17.33 -9.37
CA LYS A 24 14.05 16.75 -9.66
C LYS A 24 14.00 15.57 -10.62
N SER A 25 12.81 15.01 -10.87
CA SER A 25 12.60 13.90 -11.79
C SER A 25 11.15 13.88 -12.27
N THR A 26 10.95 13.45 -13.52
CA THR A 26 9.64 13.10 -14.07
C THR A 26 9.37 11.59 -14.01
N LYS A 27 10.29 10.81 -13.40
CA LYS A 27 10.20 9.35 -13.29
C LYS A 27 9.82 8.97 -11.86
N ALA A 28 8.73 8.24 -11.70
CA ALA A 28 8.31 7.72 -10.41
C ALA A 28 7.40 6.52 -10.56
N TYR A 29 7.52 5.56 -9.65
CA TYR A 29 6.51 4.53 -9.44
C TYR A 29 5.74 4.88 -8.18
N LEU A 30 4.42 5.08 -8.33
CA LEU A 30 3.51 5.50 -7.27
C LEU A 30 2.37 4.49 -7.15
N VAL A 31 1.76 4.42 -5.97
CA VAL A 31 0.47 3.77 -5.74
C VAL A 31 -0.52 4.84 -5.29
N LEU A 32 -1.72 4.83 -5.87
CA LEU A 32 -2.87 5.55 -5.35
C LEU A 32 -3.60 4.64 -4.36
N PHE A 33 -3.62 5.05 -3.09
CA PHE A 33 -4.53 4.49 -2.10
C PHE A 33 -5.74 5.41 -1.99
N VAL A 34 -6.93 4.88 -2.26
CA VAL A 34 -8.20 5.60 -2.01
C VAL A 34 -8.67 5.31 -0.60
N ASN A 35 -8.28 4.15 -0.05
CA ASN A 35 -8.70 3.67 1.25
C ASN A 35 -10.22 3.48 1.36
N ASP A 36 -10.88 3.19 0.25
CA ASP A 36 -12.31 2.97 0.19
C ASP A 36 -12.69 1.57 0.68
N TRP A 37 -13.46 1.52 1.76
CA TRP A 37 -13.94 0.28 2.36
C TRP A 37 -15.36 -0.09 1.95
N SER A 38 -16.18 0.86 1.51
CA SER A 38 -17.50 0.55 0.94
C SER A 38 -17.36 -0.03 -0.46
N GLY A 39 -16.25 0.29 -1.15
CA GLY A 39 -15.99 -0.12 -2.51
C GLY A 39 -16.74 0.73 -3.53
N ASP A 40 -17.23 1.90 -3.13
CA ASP A 40 -17.95 2.84 -3.99
C ASP A 40 -17.07 3.34 -5.14
N SER A 41 -15.76 3.44 -4.93
CA SER A 41 -14.76 3.86 -5.91
C SER A 41 -14.75 2.95 -7.14
N PHE A 42 -15.08 1.67 -6.97
CA PHE A 42 -15.19 0.72 -8.07
C PHE A 42 -16.27 1.17 -9.08
N TYR A 43 -17.40 1.70 -8.61
CA TYR A 43 -18.46 2.19 -9.47
C TYR A 43 -18.12 3.53 -10.14
N LEU A 44 -17.09 4.22 -9.68
CA LEU A 44 -16.58 5.46 -10.25
C LEU A 44 -15.43 5.24 -11.22
N LYS A 45 -15.11 3.99 -11.59
CA LYS A 45 -13.98 3.62 -12.45
C LYS A 45 -13.93 4.44 -13.75
N GLU A 46 -15.03 4.56 -14.48
CA GLU A 46 -15.07 5.33 -15.74
C GLU A 46 -14.74 6.80 -15.53
N LYS A 47 -15.32 7.42 -14.48
CA LYS A 47 -15.02 8.81 -14.10
C LYS A 47 -13.58 8.99 -13.64
N PHE A 48 -13.03 8.00 -12.95
CA PHE A 48 -11.63 7.99 -12.56
C PHE A 48 -10.74 8.03 -13.81
N PHE A 49 -10.92 7.12 -14.77
CA PHE A 49 -10.11 7.10 -16.00
C PHE A 49 -10.27 8.37 -16.84
N SER A 50 -11.48 8.93 -16.96
CA SER A 50 -11.70 10.16 -17.74
C SER A 50 -11.12 11.42 -17.08
N SER A 51 -10.85 11.39 -15.77
CA SER A 51 -10.20 12.50 -15.05
C SER A 51 -8.68 12.53 -15.21
N LEU A 52 -8.07 11.45 -15.71
CA LEU A 52 -6.63 11.35 -15.86
C LEU A 52 -6.16 12.03 -17.14
N LYS A 53 -4.92 12.54 -17.10
CA LYS A 53 -4.20 12.94 -18.31
C LYS A 53 -4.01 11.76 -19.25
N ASP A 54 -3.68 12.05 -20.50
CA ASP A 54 -3.40 11.05 -21.54
C ASP A 54 -2.41 9.96 -21.07
N HIS A 55 -2.79 8.70 -21.27
CA HIS A 55 -2.14 7.55 -20.64
C HIS A 55 -2.44 6.21 -21.32
N ASP A 56 -1.56 5.24 -21.07
CA ASP A 56 -1.79 3.82 -21.31
C ASP A 56 -2.18 3.11 -20.01
N TYR A 57 -3.14 2.18 -20.09
CA TYR A 57 -3.54 1.33 -18.97
C TYR A 57 -3.16 -0.14 -19.19
N GLU A 58 -2.28 -0.66 -18.33
CA GLU A 58 -1.86 -2.06 -18.32
C GLU A 58 -2.74 -2.86 -17.35
N ALA A 59 -3.84 -3.41 -17.88
CA ALA A 59 -4.93 -4.00 -17.09
C ALA A 59 -4.48 -5.15 -16.18
N GLU A 60 -3.60 -6.02 -16.65
CA GLU A 60 -3.09 -7.15 -15.86
C GLU A 60 -2.29 -6.71 -14.65
N LYS A 61 -1.65 -5.53 -14.71
CA LYS A 61 -0.83 -4.99 -13.63
C LYS A 61 -1.57 -3.99 -12.75
N HIS A 62 -2.70 -3.46 -13.22
CA HIS A 62 -3.36 -2.28 -12.64
C HIS A 62 -2.43 -1.06 -12.60
N GLU A 63 -1.61 -0.90 -13.63
CA GLU A 63 -0.66 0.21 -13.76
C GLU A 63 -1.10 1.14 -14.89
N ILE A 64 -1.04 2.45 -14.64
CA ILE A 64 -1.21 3.52 -15.62
C ILE A 64 0.16 4.12 -15.91
N ARG A 65 0.47 4.29 -17.20
CA ARG A 65 1.68 4.96 -17.68
C ARG A 65 1.27 6.27 -18.34
N PHE A 66 1.66 7.40 -17.76
CA PHE A 66 1.29 8.70 -18.31
C PHE A 66 2.21 9.09 -19.46
N HIS A 67 1.62 9.49 -20.59
CA HIS A 67 2.40 9.93 -21.73
C HIS A 67 3.24 11.18 -21.39
N ASN A 68 4.37 11.36 -22.08
CA ASN A 68 5.31 12.47 -21.87
C ASN A 68 5.93 12.52 -20.45
N SER A 69 5.86 11.41 -19.70
CA SER A 69 6.56 11.22 -18.43
C SER A 69 6.91 9.74 -18.25
N ASP A 70 7.84 9.43 -17.35
CA ASP A 70 8.05 8.03 -16.92
C ASP A 70 7.34 7.78 -15.58
N LEU A 71 6.16 8.39 -15.41
CA LEU A 71 5.33 8.20 -14.23
C LEU A 71 4.45 6.97 -14.42
N VAL A 72 4.58 6.04 -13.48
CA VAL A 72 3.75 4.85 -13.37
C VAL A 72 2.91 4.96 -12.11
N LEU A 73 1.59 4.86 -12.26
CA LEU A 73 0.64 4.88 -11.16
C LEU A 73 -0.07 3.53 -11.05
N HIS A 74 0.14 2.85 -9.94
CA HIS A 74 -0.59 1.63 -9.62
C HIS A 74 -1.92 1.99 -8.92
N ILE A 75 -3.02 1.50 -9.46
CA ILE A 75 -4.38 1.96 -9.12
C ILE A 75 -5.29 0.85 -8.59
N ALA A 76 -4.76 -0.32 -8.27
CA ALA A 76 -5.59 -1.45 -7.84
C ALA A 76 -6.50 -1.10 -6.65
N ASP A 77 -6.06 -0.28 -5.68
CA ASP A 77 -6.92 0.14 -4.55
C ASP A 77 -8.12 1.00 -4.98
N ALA A 78 -8.03 1.68 -6.13
CA ALA A 78 -9.09 2.53 -6.64
C ALA A 78 -10.12 1.76 -7.49
N ILE A 79 -9.66 0.72 -8.22
CA ILE A 79 -10.45 0.05 -9.26
C ILE A 79 -10.64 -1.45 -9.09
N ALA A 80 -9.92 -2.09 -8.17
CA ALA A 80 -10.17 -3.49 -7.84
C ALA A 80 -11.38 -3.55 -6.90
N GLY A 81 -12.38 -4.36 -7.26
CA GLY A 81 -13.54 -4.56 -6.39
C GLY A 81 -13.13 -5.17 -5.03
N THR A 82 -14.06 -5.17 -4.08
CA THR A 82 -13.89 -5.55 -2.66
C THR A 82 -13.50 -7.01 -2.39
N GLY A 83 -13.18 -7.79 -3.43
CA GLY A 83 -12.96 -9.23 -3.32
C GLY A 83 -11.64 -9.63 -2.64
N ASP A 84 -10.61 -8.78 -2.73
CA ASP A 84 -9.29 -9.02 -2.13
C ASP A 84 -8.89 -7.83 -1.25
N PRO A 85 -8.72 -8.02 0.08
CA PRO A 85 -8.31 -6.94 0.98
C PRO A 85 -6.84 -6.53 0.78
N TRP A 86 -6.06 -7.28 -0.01
CA TRP A 86 -4.64 -7.03 -0.23
C TRP A 86 -4.37 -6.48 -1.62
N LEU A 87 -3.54 -5.46 -1.68
CA LEU A 87 -3.15 -4.84 -2.92
C LEU A 87 -2.07 -5.69 -3.60
N LYS A 88 -2.44 -6.32 -4.70
CA LYS A 88 -1.56 -7.18 -5.51
C LYS A 88 -0.74 -6.36 -6.49
N MET A 89 0.58 -6.53 -6.48
CA MET A 89 1.49 -5.87 -7.42
C MET A 89 2.65 -6.77 -7.84
N GLU A 90 3.42 -6.40 -8.86
CA GLU A 90 4.54 -7.24 -9.34
C GLU A 90 5.73 -7.26 -8.37
N ASP A 91 6.07 -6.10 -7.81
CA ASP A 91 7.20 -5.92 -6.91
C ASP A 91 6.95 -4.75 -5.93
N PRO A 92 6.55 -5.04 -4.68
CA PRO A 92 6.33 -4.00 -3.67
C PRO A 92 7.57 -3.17 -3.34
N ARG A 93 8.79 -3.63 -3.65
CA ARG A 93 10.01 -2.86 -3.42
C ARG A 93 10.05 -1.56 -4.21
N LYS A 94 9.34 -1.46 -5.35
CA LYS A 94 9.28 -0.24 -6.17
C LYS A 94 8.80 0.98 -5.37
N LEU A 95 8.07 0.76 -4.28
CA LEU A 95 7.55 1.83 -3.42
C LEU A 95 8.54 2.33 -2.37
N PHE A 96 9.66 1.66 -2.14
CA PHE A 96 10.53 1.97 -1.01
C PHE A 96 11.94 2.36 -1.45
N HIS A 97 12.53 3.29 -0.70
CA HIS A 97 13.93 3.68 -0.74
C HIS A 97 14.76 2.94 0.30
N GLY A 98 16.06 3.20 0.28
CA GLY A 98 17.05 2.64 1.17
C GLY A 98 17.76 1.45 0.54
N ARG A 99 19.05 1.24 0.87
CA ARG A 99 19.86 0.10 0.36
C ARG A 99 20.12 -0.96 1.42
N ARG A 100 20.17 -0.59 2.71
CA ARG A 100 20.43 -1.50 3.84
C ARG A 100 19.21 -2.33 4.23
N GLN A 101 19.43 -3.49 4.87
CA GLN A 101 18.39 -4.22 5.61
C GLN A 101 17.88 -3.27 6.71
N ASN A 102 16.56 -3.08 6.81
CA ASN A 102 15.88 -2.29 7.85
C ASN A 102 15.80 -0.77 7.69
N ASN A 103 16.17 -0.21 6.54
CA ASN A 103 15.96 1.22 6.24
C ASN A 103 15.03 1.43 5.03
N ALA A 104 14.00 0.60 4.90
CA ALA A 104 12.96 0.85 3.91
C ALA A 104 12.11 2.03 4.37
N HIS A 105 12.05 3.06 3.54
CA HIS A 105 11.22 4.24 3.79
C HIS A 105 10.57 4.67 2.47
N THR A 106 9.45 5.36 2.56
CA THR A 106 8.74 5.90 1.41
C THR A 106 8.20 7.29 1.74
N TYR A 107 7.44 7.87 0.82
CA TYR A 107 6.80 9.15 1.02
C TYR A 107 5.34 9.05 0.62
N ALA A 108 4.50 9.82 1.31
CA ALA A 108 3.08 9.97 1.01
C ALA A 108 2.75 11.44 0.77
N LEU A 109 1.86 11.68 -0.19
CA LEU A 109 1.19 12.96 -0.39
C LEU A 109 -0.31 12.71 -0.25
N TYR A 110 -0.91 13.28 0.78
CA TYR A 110 -2.33 13.10 1.08
C TYR A 110 -3.17 14.12 0.33
N PHE A 111 -4.38 13.74 -0.07
CA PHE A 111 -5.35 14.68 -0.64
C PHE A 111 -5.63 15.83 0.34
N ASP A 112 -5.80 17.04 -0.18
CA ASP A 112 -5.91 18.30 0.58
C ASP A 112 -4.74 18.61 1.54
N ASN A 113 -3.59 17.96 1.36
CA ASN A 113 -2.37 18.27 2.11
C ASN A 113 -1.22 18.55 1.13
N SER A 114 -0.64 19.74 1.23
CA SER A 114 0.53 20.13 0.43
C SER A 114 1.82 19.48 0.92
N ASP A 115 1.86 19.01 2.16
CA ASP A 115 3.09 18.53 2.77
C ASP A 115 3.41 17.10 2.34
N LEU A 116 4.64 16.92 1.86
CA LEU A 116 5.20 15.62 1.61
C LEU A 116 5.55 14.94 2.95
N ILE A 117 4.85 13.86 3.27
CA ILE A 117 5.03 13.12 4.52
C ILE A 117 6.00 11.97 4.31
N SER A 118 7.02 11.86 5.16
CA SER A 118 7.90 10.69 5.17
C SER A 118 7.26 9.54 5.94
N ILE A 119 7.30 8.35 5.34
CA ILE A 119 6.91 7.08 5.99
C ILE A 119 8.20 6.31 6.25
N SER A 120 8.61 6.28 7.52
CA SER A 120 9.81 5.59 8.00
C SER A 120 9.58 4.08 8.16
N SER A 121 10.65 3.34 8.47
CA SER A 121 10.64 1.88 8.51
C SER A 121 9.77 1.28 9.63
N ASP A 122 9.49 2.03 10.69
CA ASP A 122 8.58 1.66 11.78
C ASP A 122 7.11 1.66 11.35
N ALA A 123 6.76 2.44 10.32
CA ALA A 123 5.45 2.46 9.68
C ALA A 123 5.33 1.42 8.54
N VAL A 124 6.32 0.54 8.38
CA VAL A 124 6.33 -0.50 7.33
C VAL A 124 6.51 -1.89 7.97
N GLY A 125 5.46 -2.71 7.94
CA GLY A 125 5.52 -4.07 8.46
C GLY A 125 6.21 -5.04 7.50
N GLY A 126 6.83 -6.08 8.08
CA GLY A 126 7.60 -7.11 7.36
C GLY A 126 9.10 -6.92 7.31
N ILE A 127 9.57 -5.80 7.81
CA ILE A 127 10.99 -5.47 7.84
C ILE A 127 11.68 -6.16 9.04
N GLU A 128 11.03 -6.18 10.20
CA GLU A 128 11.64 -6.53 11.50
C GLU A 128 12.18 -7.96 11.60
N GLU A 129 11.42 -8.96 11.14
CA GLU A 129 11.77 -10.38 11.36
C GLU A 129 12.56 -11.03 10.21
N ALA A 130 12.53 -10.44 9.01
CA ALA A 130 13.02 -11.12 7.80
C ALA A 130 13.73 -10.20 6.80
N GLY A 131 13.84 -8.91 7.10
CA GLY A 131 14.50 -7.92 6.27
C GLY A 131 13.85 -7.73 4.89
N LYS A 132 14.59 -7.04 4.01
CA LYS A 132 14.11 -6.60 2.68
C LYS A 132 13.65 -7.69 1.73
N LYS A 133 14.13 -8.92 1.88
CA LYS A 133 13.71 -10.02 1.00
C LYS A 133 12.22 -10.29 1.17
N ASN A 134 11.66 -10.09 2.36
CA ASN A 134 10.22 -10.22 2.59
C ASN A 134 9.43 -9.05 2.00
N VAL A 135 9.94 -7.81 2.03
CA VAL A 135 9.28 -6.66 1.37
C VAL A 135 9.05 -6.90 -0.13
N SER A 136 9.90 -7.70 -0.79
CA SER A 136 9.68 -8.09 -2.20
C SER A 136 8.51 -9.06 -2.44
N GLN A 137 7.97 -9.64 -1.38
CA GLN A 137 6.92 -10.66 -1.44
C GLN A 137 5.64 -10.17 -0.77
N LEU A 138 5.79 -9.52 0.38
CA LEU A 138 4.70 -9.11 1.25
C LEU A 138 5.21 -8.04 2.22
N CYS A 139 4.51 -6.91 2.29
CA CYS A 139 4.72 -5.90 3.32
C CYS A 139 3.40 -5.23 3.67
N SER A 140 3.39 -4.48 4.76
CA SER A 140 2.28 -3.60 5.11
C SER A 140 2.79 -2.18 5.27
N ILE A 141 1.93 -1.20 4.97
CA ILE A 141 2.20 0.22 5.18
C ILE A 141 1.11 0.78 6.08
N ARG A 142 1.51 1.54 7.09
CA ARG A 142 0.64 2.37 7.91
C ARG A 142 0.49 3.75 7.28
N LEU A 143 -0.72 4.10 6.89
CA LEU A 143 -1.14 5.39 6.31
C LEU A 143 -2.08 6.11 7.28
N ARG A 144 -2.54 7.30 6.90
CA ARG A 144 -3.52 8.10 7.65
C ARG A 144 -4.88 8.08 6.95
N PHE A 145 -5.96 8.03 7.73
CA PHE A 145 -7.33 8.41 7.38
C PHE A 145 -7.59 9.86 7.79
N ARG A 146 -8.75 10.39 7.38
CA ARG A 146 -9.28 11.62 7.94
C ARG A 146 -9.42 11.46 9.46
N GLU A 147 -9.21 12.54 10.19
CA GLU A 147 -9.23 12.60 11.68
C GLU A 147 -8.05 11.88 12.37
N GLY A 148 -7.01 11.50 11.62
CA GLY A 148 -5.75 10.98 12.20
C GLY A 148 -5.78 9.48 12.53
N ASN A 149 -6.89 8.80 12.23
CA ASN A 149 -6.99 7.35 12.35
C ASN A 149 -5.99 6.64 11.41
N PRO A 150 -5.25 5.60 11.83
CA PRO A 150 -4.37 4.87 10.92
C PRO A 150 -5.12 3.97 9.93
N ALA A 151 -4.63 3.91 8.70
CA ALA A 151 -4.98 2.89 7.70
C ALA A 151 -3.87 1.88 7.58
N TYR A 152 -4.20 0.60 7.47
CA TYR A 152 -3.22 -0.44 7.23
C TYR A 152 -3.47 -1.05 5.86
N ARG A 153 -2.47 -1.00 4.98
CA ARG A 153 -2.54 -1.58 3.63
C ARG A 153 -1.50 -2.66 3.49
N VAL A 154 -1.94 -3.85 3.10
CA VAL A 154 -1.05 -4.98 2.80
C VAL A 154 -0.78 -5.00 1.30
N LEU A 155 0.50 -5.04 0.95
CA LEU A 155 1.01 -5.14 -0.41
C LEU A 155 1.55 -6.54 -0.63
N GLU A 156 1.03 -7.26 -1.61
CA GLU A 156 1.44 -8.63 -1.92
C GLU A 156 1.93 -8.75 -3.36
N ARG A 157 3.00 -9.54 -3.53
CA ARG A 157 3.47 -9.94 -4.86
C ARG A 157 2.48 -10.89 -5.54
N LYS A 158 2.01 -10.57 -6.76
CA LYS A 158 1.05 -11.39 -7.53
C LYS A 158 1.38 -12.88 -7.58
N ASN A 159 2.63 -13.22 -7.89
CA ASN A 159 3.12 -14.59 -7.97
C ASN A 159 4.00 -14.95 -6.76
N ARG A 160 3.51 -14.68 -5.54
CA ARG A 160 4.26 -14.95 -4.32
C ARG A 160 4.61 -16.44 -4.22
N SER A 161 5.90 -16.75 -4.09
CA SER A 161 6.40 -18.12 -4.08
C SER A 161 6.32 -18.81 -2.72
N ARG A 162 6.00 -18.09 -1.63
CA ARG A 162 6.04 -18.59 -0.25
C ARG A 162 4.84 -18.10 0.56
N LYS A 163 4.20 -18.99 1.31
CA LYS A 163 3.23 -18.61 2.34
C LYS A 163 3.94 -17.88 3.48
N ALA A 164 3.26 -16.92 4.10
CA ALA A 164 3.75 -16.19 5.26
C ALA A 164 2.70 -16.21 6.37
N VAL A 165 3.17 -16.22 7.61
CA VAL A 165 2.36 -16.00 8.81
C VAL A 165 2.55 -14.56 9.24
N GLY A 166 1.44 -13.85 9.43
CA GLY A 166 1.42 -12.49 9.94
C GLY A 166 1.37 -12.45 11.47
N GLY A 167 2.15 -11.56 12.07
CA GLY A 167 2.06 -11.21 13.49
C GLY A 167 1.39 -9.86 13.68
N LEU A 168 0.30 -9.83 14.45
CA LEU A 168 -0.36 -8.60 14.87
C LEU A 168 0.41 -7.96 16.02
N LYS A 169 0.66 -6.64 15.94
CA LYS A 169 1.16 -5.85 17.06
C LYS A 169 0.24 -4.63 17.28
N PRO A 170 0.01 -4.22 18.54
CA PRO A 170 -0.70 -2.96 18.81
C PRO A 170 0.16 -1.76 18.35
N ASP A 171 -0.50 -0.72 17.88
CA ASP A 171 0.07 0.62 17.71
C ASP A 171 -0.01 1.42 19.03
N GLU A 172 0.42 2.69 18.99
CA GLU A 172 0.38 3.61 20.13
C GLU A 172 -1.03 3.88 20.69
N HIS A 173 -2.08 3.53 19.93
CA HIS A 173 -3.48 3.65 20.33
C HIS A 173 -4.11 2.28 20.66
N GLY A 174 -3.31 1.21 20.75
CA GLY A 174 -3.77 -0.14 21.04
C GLY A 174 -4.42 -0.88 19.86
N ARG A 175 -4.45 -0.29 18.66
CA ARG A 175 -5.02 -0.92 17.46
C ARG A 175 -4.06 -1.93 16.89
N LYS A 176 -4.57 -3.12 16.59
CA LYS A 176 -3.74 -4.22 16.07
C LYS A 176 -3.57 -4.09 14.57
N TRP A 177 -2.34 -4.19 14.11
CA TRP A 177 -2.03 -4.24 12.68
C TRP A 177 -0.97 -5.27 12.37
N MET A 178 -0.93 -5.71 11.12
CA MET A 178 -0.01 -6.74 10.68
C MET A 178 1.39 -6.17 10.52
N ARG A 179 2.23 -6.35 11.55
CA ARG A 179 3.55 -5.73 11.64
C ARG A 179 4.69 -6.68 11.28
N THR A 180 4.57 -7.96 11.62
CA THR A 180 5.61 -8.95 11.30
C THR A 180 5.11 -9.97 10.29
N TRP A 181 6.03 -10.44 9.45
CA TRP A 181 5.77 -11.46 8.43
C TRP A 181 6.93 -12.44 8.44
N ARG A 182 6.62 -13.72 8.64
CA ARG A 182 7.63 -14.79 8.63
C ARG A 182 7.21 -15.98 7.78
N PRO A 183 8.15 -16.77 7.25
CA PRO A 183 7.83 -18.04 6.61
C PRO A 183 7.05 -18.97 7.55
N VAL A 184 6.16 -19.77 6.96
CA VAL A 184 5.44 -20.84 7.68
C VAL A 184 6.43 -21.88 8.19
N ARG A 185 6.28 -22.31 9.45
CA ARG A 185 7.06 -23.35 10.12
C ARG A 185 6.16 -24.55 10.48
N PRO A 186 6.71 -25.78 10.61
CA PRO A 186 5.95 -26.92 11.12
C PRO A 186 5.33 -26.61 12.49
N GLY A 187 4.04 -26.86 12.66
CA GLY A 187 3.32 -26.56 13.90
C GLY A 187 2.68 -25.17 13.96
N ASP A 188 2.93 -24.30 12.97
CA ASP A 188 2.07 -23.12 12.78
C ASP A 188 0.65 -23.63 12.54
N ARG A 189 -0.23 -23.43 13.53
CA ARG A 189 -1.68 -23.63 13.34
C ARG A 189 -2.12 -22.73 12.18
N ASN A 190 -3.26 -23.02 11.56
CA ASN A 190 -3.93 -22.15 10.55
C ASN A 190 -4.31 -20.75 11.09
N THR A 191 -3.65 -20.26 12.14
CA THR A 191 -3.68 -18.90 12.61
C THR A 191 -3.11 -18.02 11.51
N TRP A 192 -4.04 -17.48 10.72
CA TRP A 192 -3.85 -16.35 9.83
C TRP A 192 -3.18 -16.72 8.51
N HIS A 193 -3.83 -17.62 7.77
CA HIS A 193 -3.68 -17.63 6.33
C HIS A 193 -4.12 -16.27 5.78
N ALA A 194 -3.37 -15.82 4.79
CA ALA A 194 -3.56 -14.72 3.87
C ALA A 194 -4.95 -14.61 3.17
N GLY A 195 -6.02 -15.16 3.75
CA GLY A 195 -7.37 -15.21 3.21
C GLY A 195 -8.49 -15.05 4.24
N ALA A 196 -8.19 -14.73 5.51
CA ALA A 196 -9.21 -14.26 6.45
C ALA A 196 -9.56 -12.80 6.10
N LYS A 197 -10.74 -12.63 5.51
CA LYS A 197 -11.24 -11.42 4.80
C LYS A 197 -11.52 -10.19 5.65
N GLU A 198 -11.20 -10.18 6.93
CA GLU A 198 -11.53 -9.05 7.80
C GLU A 198 -10.37 -8.77 8.72
N TRP A 199 -9.57 -7.75 8.42
CA TRP A 199 -8.89 -6.97 9.46
C TRP A 199 -8.70 -5.52 9.00
N ILE A 200 -9.57 -4.66 9.50
CA ILE A 200 -9.19 -3.40 10.12
C ILE A 200 -9.81 -3.46 11.52
N VAL A 201 -9.03 -3.14 12.55
CA VAL A 201 -9.57 -2.64 13.82
C VAL A 201 -9.32 -1.15 13.84
#